data_AF-A0A3D0DC28-F1
#
_entry.id   AF-A0A3D0DC28-F1
#
_cell.length_a   1.000
_cell.length_b   1.000
_cell.length_c   1.000
_cell.angle_alpha   90.00
_cell.angle_beta   90.00
_cell.angle_gamma   90.00
#
_symmetry.space_group_name_H-M   'P 1'
#
loop_
_entity.id
_entity.type
_entity.pdbx_description
1 polymer ?
#
loop_
_entity_poly.entity_id
_entity_poly.type
_entity_poly.pdbx_seq_one_letter_code
_entity_poly.pdbx_strand_id
1 'polypeptide(L)'
;MNRSSKLNKLQITFIVFVTFICANLSWANAIFDDDVEVLQSDASGVTLRYQAPPANVMPYEDSGLSLLSIPRTAQNSQNGAIDIPIKIVPLAMPPGATARITVQTSEFQIQPFKALAPYFSRPNA
;
A
#
# COMPACT_ATOMS: atom_id res chain seq x y z
N MET A 1 50.96 -28.38 -9.19
CA MET A 1 50.54 -26.96 -9.24
C MET A 1 49.05 -26.87 -9.60
N ASN A 2 48.29 -26.05 -8.85
CA ASN A 2 46.99 -25.44 -9.21
C ASN A 2 45.67 -26.25 -9.21
N ARG A 3 45.48 -27.26 -8.35
CA ARG A 3 44.10 -27.75 -8.04
C ARG A 3 43.40 -26.95 -6.93
N SER A 4 44.14 -26.52 -5.90
CA SER A 4 43.60 -25.74 -4.78
C SER A 4 43.06 -24.36 -5.19
N SER A 5 43.71 -23.67 -6.15
CA SER A 5 43.27 -22.32 -6.55
C SER A 5 41.98 -22.31 -7.39
N LYS A 6 41.60 -23.43 -8.01
CA LYS A 6 40.36 -23.53 -8.81
C LYS A 6 39.12 -23.75 -7.94
N LEU A 7 39.28 -24.45 -6.81
CA LEU A 7 38.18 -24.68 -5.86
C LEU A 7 37.76 -23.37 -5.17
N ASN A 8 38.73 -22.54 -4.76
CA ASN A 8 38.43 -21.24 -4.13
C ASN A 8 37.72 -20.27 -5.07
N LYS A 9 38.09 -20.25 -6.36
CA LYS A 9 37.40 -19.40 -7.34
C LYS A 9 35.95 -19.83 -7.56
N LEU A 10 35.68 -21.13 -7.63
CA LEU A 10 34.31 -21.64 -7.80
C LEU A 10 33.42 -21.31 -6.60
N GLN A 11 33.94 -21.44 -5.38
CA GLN A 11 33.19 -21.11 -4.16
C GLN A 11 32.87 -19.61 -4.06
N ILE A 12 33.83 -18.74 -4.38
CA ILE A 12 33.61 -17.28 -4.35
C ILE A 12 32.54 -16.87 -5.37
N THR A 13 32.58 -17.42 -6.60
CA THR A 13 31.57 -17.10 -7.63
C THR A 13 30.18 -17.57 -7.22
N PHE A 14 30.06 -18.74 -6.59
CA PHE A 14 28.79 -19.27 -6.11
C PHE A 14 28.19 -18.40 -4.99
N ILE A 15 29.01 -17.97 -4.03
CA ILE A 15 28.56 -17.10 -2.94
C ILE A 15 28.04 -15.76 -3.49
N VAL A 16 28.81 -15.11 -4.38
CA VAL A 16 28.41 -13.82 -4.98
C VAL A 16 27.06 -13.96 -5.71
N PHE A 17 26.89 -15.03 -6.48
CA PHE A 17 25.66 -15.30 -7.22
C PHE A 17 24.44 -15.49 -6.29
N VAL A 18 24.60 -16.26 -5.20
CA VAL A 18 23.53 -16.46 -4.21
C VAL A 18 23.16 -15.16 -3.50
N THR A 19 24.13 -14.34 -3.06
CA THR A 19 23.84 -13.03 -2.47
C THR A 19 23.14 -12.09 -3.45
N PHE A 20 23.52 -12.12 -4.73
CA PHE A 20 22.89 -11.28 -5.74
C PHE A 20 21.42 -11.69 -5.96
N ILE A 21 21.11 -12.99 -5.97
CA ILE A 21 19.74 -13.48 -6.05
C ILE A 21 18.93 -13.09 -4.81
N CYS A 22 19.45 -13.34 -3.60
CA CYS A 22 18.75 -13.03 -2.36
C CYS A 22 18.46 -11.52 -2.19
N ALA A 23 19.37 -10.64 -2.64
CA ALA A 23 19.18 -9.19 -2.57
C ALA A 23 18.10 -8.68 -3.55
N ASN A 24 17.90 -9.34 -4.69
CA ASN A 24 16.88 -8.94 -5.66
C ASN A 24 15.46 -9.40 -5.25
N LEU A 25 15.33 -10.53 -4.54
CA LEU A 25 14.04 -11.02 -4.05
C LEU A 25 13.41 -10.09 -3.00
N SER A 26 14.20 -9.42 -2.17
CA SER A 26 13.69 -8.49 -1.16
C SER A 26 13.17 -7.17 -1.74
N TRP A 27 13.61 -6.78 -2.93
CA TRP A 27 13.15 -5.56 -3.60
C TRP A 27 11.81 -5.74 -4.32
N ALA A 28 11.45 -6.97 -4.71
CA ALA A 28 10.17 -7.25 -5.34
C ALA A 28 8.96 -7.06 -4.40
N ASN A 29 9.17 -7.17 -3.08
CA ASN A 29 8.12 -6.96 -2.09
C ASN A 29 7.78 -5.48 -1.86
N ALA A 30 8.63 -4.54 -2.27
CA ALA A 30 8.40 -3.10 -2.06
C ALA A 30 7.35 -2.49 -3.01
N ILE A 31 6.87 -3.25 -4.00
CA ILE A 31 5.87 -2.81 -4.99
C ILE A 31 4.46 -3.22 -4.58
N PHE A 32 4.31 -4.16 -3.64
CA PHE A 32 3.01 -4.64 -3.23
C PHE A 32 2.48 -3.85 -2.03
N ASP A 33 1.23 -3.42 -2.16
CA ASP A 33 0.45 -2.84 -1.08
C ASP A 33 0.19 -3.93 -0.02
N ASP A 34 1.01 -3.97 1.03
CA ASP A 34 0.83 -4.94 2.15
C ASP A 34 -0.52 -4.78 2.88
N ASP A 35 -1.27 -3.73 2.59
CA ASP A 35 -2.59 -3.46 3.15
C ASP A 35 -3.74 -4.09 2.36
N VAL A 36 -3.49 -4.65 1.17
CA VAL A 36 -4.52 -5.31 0.35
C VAL A 36 -4.09 -6.73 -0.01
N GLU A 37 -4.93 -7.69 0.34
CA GLU A 37 -4.73 -9.10 0.04
C GLU A 37 -5.84 -9.64 -0.85
N VAL A 38 -5.45 -10.43 -1.85
CA VAL A 38 -6.39 -11.16 -2.70
C VAL A 38 -6.70 -12.50 -2.03
N LEU A 39 -7.91 -12.65 -1.50
CA LEU A 39 -8.36 -13.89 -0.86
C LEU A 39 -8.80 -14.94 -1.89
N GLN A 40 -9.44 -14.49 -2.97
CA GLN A 40 -9.94 -15.34 -4.05
C GLN A 40 -9.96 -14.56 -5.37
N SER A 41 -9.60 -15.22 -6.47
CA SER A 41 -9.67 -14.66 -7.82
C SER A 41 -10.01 -15.76 -8.81
N ASP A 42 -11.23 -15.77 -9.32
CA ASP A 42 -11.73 -16.75 -10.28
C ASP A 42 -12.64 -16.12 -11.33
N ALA A 43 -13.31 -16.95 -12.14
CA ALA A 43 -14.19 -16.50 -13.21
C ALA A 43 -15.42 -15.71 -12.72
N SER A 44 -15.80 -15.83 -11.44
CA SER A 44 -16.92 -15.11 -10.85
C SER A 44 -16.52 -13.72 -10.32
N GLY A 45 -15.24 -13.50 -10.03
CA GLY A 45 -14.72 -12.22 -9.59
C GLY A 45 -13.49 -12.33 -8.68
N VAL A 46 -13.23 -11.23 -7.97
CA VAL A 46 -12.11 -11.10 -7.05
C VAL A 46 -12.63 -10.72 -5.67
N THR A 47 -12.20 -11.45 -4.64
CA THR A 47 -12.44 -11.09 -3.24
C THR A 47 -11.17 -10.52 -2.64
N LEU A 48 -11.26 -9.31 -2.10
CA LEU A 48 -10.15 -8.60 -1.48
C LEU A 48 -10.38 -8.44 0.02
N ARG A 49 -9.29 -8.53 0.79
CA ARG A 49 -9.22 -8.06 2.17
C ARG A 49 -8.37 -6.81 2.20
N TYR A 50 -8.94 -5.71 2.70
CA TYR A 50 -8.20 -4.50 2.97
C TYR A 50 -8.02 -4.34 4.48
N GLN A 51 -6.77 -4.22 4.93
CA GLN A 51 -6.42 -3.88 6.31
C GLN A 51 -5.81 -2.48 6.32
N ALA A 52 -6.58 -1.50 6.80
CA ALA A 52 -6.08 -0.14 6.89
C ALA A 52 -4.82 -0.07 7.77
N PRO A 53 -3.71 0.51 7.26
CA PRO A 53 -2.52 0.72 8.08
C PRO A 53 -2.82 1.77 9.18
N PRO A 54 -1.97 1.87 10.22
CA PRO A 54 -2.15 2.83 11.29
C PRO A 54 -2.30 4.25 10.77
N ALA A 55 -3.35 4.95 11.21
CA ALA A 55 -3.57 6.34 10.87
C ALA A 55 -2.60 7.25 11.64
N ASN A 56 -2.08 8.25 10.95
CA ASN A 56 -1.32 9.34 11.54
C ASN A 56 -2.25 10.56 11.70
N VAL A 57 -2.31 11.09 12.93
CA VAL A 57 -3.09 12.28 13.24
C VAL A 57 -2.11 13.40 13.58
N MET A 58 -2.06 14.43 12.74
CA MET A 58 -1.15 15.56 12.91
C MET A 58 -1.95 16.83 13.22
N PRO A 59 -1.43 17.77 14.02
CA PRO A 59 -2.07 19.07 14.19
C PRO A 59 -2.12 19.84 12.86
N TYR A 60 -3.25 20.50 12.58
CA TYR A 60 -3.39 21.41 11.46
C TYR A 60 -3.10 22.85 11.90
N GLU A 61 -1.84 23.26 11.77
CA GLU A 61 -1.37 24.59 12.19
C GLU A 61 -1.80 24.91 13.64
N ASP A 62 -2.12 26.17 13.93
CA ASP A 62 -2.60 26.63 15.25
C ASP A 62 -4.14 26.64 15.36
N SER A 63 -4.84 25.96 14.43
CA SER A 63 -6.31 26.00 14.33
C SER A 63 -7.05 25.17 15.38
N GLY A 64 -6.33 24.31 16.12
CA GLY A 64 -6.92 23.29 17.00
C GLY A 64 -7.53 22.09 16.26
N LEU A 65 -7.50 22.09 14.92
CA LEU A 65 -7.94 20.98 14.08
C LEU A 65 -6.80 19.97 13.87
N SER A 66 -7.15 18.80 13.33
CA SER A 66 -6.17 17.74 13.02
C SER A 66 -6.30 17.24 11.58
N LEU A 67 -5.17 16.95 10.96
CA LEU A 67 -5.09 16.22 9.69
C LEU A 67 -5.04 14.73 9.99
N LEU A 68 -5.86 13.97 9.26
CA LEU A 68 -5.84 12.52 9.26
C LEU A 68 -5.12 12.05 7.99
N SER A 69 -4.07 11.26 8.15
CA SER A 69 -3.34 10.66 7.03
C SER A 69 -3.21 9.16 7.24
N ILE A 70 -3.57 8.40 6.22
CA ILE A 70 -3.28 6.96 6.15
C ILE A 70 -2.29 6.80 5.00
N PRO A 71 -1.19 6.05 5.18
CA PRO A 71 -0.24 5.81 4.09
C PRO A 71 -0.94 5.19 2.86
N ARG A 72 -0.47 5.53 1.66
CA ARG A 72 -0.92 4.92 0.38
C ARG A 72 -2.42 5.09 0.11
N THR A 73 -3.00 6.19 0.60
CA THR A 73 -4.36 6.61 0.26
C THR A 73 -4.35 7.94 -0.50
N ALA A 74 -5.30 8.10 -1.41
CA ALA A 74 -5.68 9.40 -1.95
C ALA A 74 -6.51 10.18 -0.93
N GLN A 75 -6.75 11.45 -1.22
CA GLN A 75 -7.62 12.33 -0.44
C GLN A 75 -8.83 12.76 -1.26
N ASN A 76 -9.92 13.05 -0.56
CA ASN A 76 -11.10 13.67 -1.15
C ASN A 76 -10.72 15.09 -1.65
N SER A 77 -11.19 15.47 -2.85
CA SER A 77 -10.85 16.76 -3.49
C SER A 77 -11.95 17.84 -3.38
N GLN A 78 -12.90 17.68 -2.47
CA GLN A 78 -14.03 18.58 -2.27
C GLN A 78 -13.69 19.66 -1.24
N ASN A 79 -13.49 20.89 -1.73
CA ASN A 79 -13.19 22.04 -0.89
C ASN A 79 -14.24 22.24 0.21
N GLY A 80 -13.77 22.37 1.45
CA GLY A 80 -14.60 22.57 2.64
C GLY A 80 -15.17 21.27 3.23
N ALA A 81 -15.05 20.12 2.57
CA ALA A 81 -15.41 18.83 3.14
C ALA A 81 -14.28 18.31 4.04
N ILE A 82 -14.62 17.44 5.00
CA ILE A 82 -13.61 16.74 5.81
C ILE A 82 -12.72 15.91 4.90
N ASP A 83 -11.42 16.01 5.11
CA ASP A 83 -10.44 15.20 4.39
C ASP A 83 -10.54 13.74 4.85
N ILE A 84 -10.96 12.86 3.93
CA ILE A 84 -11.13 11.43 4.18
C ILE A 84 -10.14 10.67 3.30
N PRO A 85 -9.24 9.89 3.89
CA PRO A 85 -8.36 8.97 3.17
C PRO A 85 -9.14 7.93 2.35
N ILE A 86 -8.80 7.78 1.07
CA ILE A 86 -9.41 6.81 0.14
C ILE A 86 -8.34 5.86 -0.42
N LYS A 87 -8.51 4.56 -0.20
CA LYS A 87 -7.68 3.54 -0.87
C LYS A 87 -8.23 3.26 -2.26
N ILE A 88 -7.37 3.33 -3.28
CA ILE A 88 -7.71 3.01 -4.67
C ILE A 88 -7.00 1.70 -5.02
N VAL A 89 -7.76 0.67 -5.40
CA VAL A 89 -7.23 -0.63 -5.81
C VAL A 89 -7.61 -0.87 -7.27
N PRO A 90 -6.65 -0.80 -8.22
CA PRO A 90 -6.94 -1.08 -9.62
C PRO A 90 -7.16 -2.58 -9.83
N LEU A 91 -8.26 -2.93 -10.51
CA LEU A 91 -8.61 -4.31 -10.86
C LEU A 91 -8.82 -4.41 -12.37
N ALA A 92 -8.31 -5.49 -12.97
CA ALA A 92 -8.60 -5.81 -14.35
C ALA A 92 -10.04 -6.33 -14.48
N MET A 93 -10.78 -5.80 -15.45
CA MET A 93 -12.15 -6.23 -15.76
C MET A 93 -12.22 -6.74 -17.20
N PRO A 94 -12.88 -7.88 -17.46
CA PRO A 94 -13.10 -8.35 -18.82
C PRO A 94 -13.88 -7.34 -19.68
N PRO A 95 -13.62 -7.27 -20.99
CA PRO A 95 -14.38 -6.40 -21.90
C PRO A 95 -15.88 -6.70 -21.83
N GLY A 96 -16.70 -5.65 -21.69
CA GLY A 96 -18.17 -5.77 -21.64
C GLY A 96 -18.73 -6.27 -20.31
N ALA A 97 -17.89 -6.59 -19.31
CA ALA A 97 -18.37 -6.91 -17.98
C ALA A 97 -18.77 -5.63 -17.22
N THR A 98 -19.72 -5.77 -16.28
CA THR A 98 -20.12 -4.71 -15.35
C THR A 98 -19.64 -5.06 -13.94
N ALA A 99 -18.89 -4.16 -13.32
CA ALA A 99 -18.42 -4.35 -11.95
C ALA A 99 -19.57 -4.17 -10.95
N ARG A 100 -19.66 -5.09 -9.99
CA ARG A 100 -20.48 -4.94 -8.77
C ARG A 100 -19.59 -5.15 -7.57
N ILE A 101 -19.54 -4.14 -6.70
CA ILE A 101 -18.78 -4.20 -5.45
C ILE A 101 -19.76 -4.57 -4.33
N THR A 102 -19.38 -5.49 -3.46
CA THR A 102 -20.17 -5.87 -2.27
C THR A 102 -19.24 -6.00 -1.09
N VAL A 103 -19.58 -5.32 0.00
CA VAL A 103 -18.87 -5.44 1.28
C VAL A 103 -19.40 -6.66 2.00
N GLN A 104 -18.59 -7.70 2.13
CA GLN A 104 -18.98 -8.93 2.85
C GLN A 104 -18.90 -8.73 4.37
N THR A 105 -17.77 -8.21 4.84
CA THR A 105 -17.48 -7.95 6.24
C THR A 105 -16.78 -6.60 6.37
N SER A 106 -17.09 -5.87 7.44
CA SER A 106 -16.42 -4.62 7.77
C SER A 106 -16.25 -4.52 9.28
N GLU A 107 -15.02 -4.26 9.71
CA GLU A 107 -14.69 -3.95 11.09
C GLU A 107 -14.23 -2.50 11.13
N PHE A 108 -14.66 -1.77 12.15
CA PHE A 108 -14.23 -0.40 12.37
C PHE A 108 -13.80 -0.22 13.82
N GLN A 109 -12.84 0.68 14.03
CA GLN A 109 -12.42 1.11 15.35
C GLN A 109 -12.80 2.57 15.52
N ILE A 110 -13.40 2.89 16.67
CA ILE A 110 -13.64 4.28 17.07
C ILE A 110 -12.36 4.75 17.76
N GLN A 111 -11.66 5.68 17.12
CA GLN A 111 -10.53 6.36 17.74
C GLN A 111 -10.97 7.73 18.23
N PRO A 112 -10.66 8.14 19.47
CA PRO A 112 -10.90 9.50 19.90
C PRO A 112 -9.91 10.43 19.20
N PHE A 113 -10.41 11.35 18.37
CA PHE A 113 -9.62 12.40 17.72
C PHE A 113 -10.29 13.77 17.89
N LYS A 114 -9.49 14.84 17.78
CA LYS A 114 -9.97 16.24 17.73
C LYS A 114 -10.65 16.49 16.38
N ALA A 115 -11.42 17.57 16.26
CA ALA A 115 -12.07 17.93 15.00
C ALA A 115 -11.08 17.89 13.80
N LEU A 116 -11.48 17.23 12.71
CA LEU A 116 -10.65 17.10 11.52
C LEU A 116 -10.69 18.39 10.70
N ALA A 117 -9.54 18.76 10.15
CA ALA A 117 -9.44 19.89 9.24
C ALA A 117 -10.16 19.54 7.91
N PRO A 118 -10.89 20.49 7.32
CA PRO A 118 -11.44 20.30 5.99
C PRO A 118 -10.33 20.38 4.94
N TYR A 119 -10.59 19.74 3.80
CA TYR A 119 -9.75 19.85 2.62
C TYR A 119 -9.84 21.26 2.04
N PHE A 120 -8.68 21.85 1.78
CA PHE A 120 -8.54 23.08 1.01
C PHE A 120 -7.57 22.82 -0.12
N SER A 121 -8.03 23.00 -1.37
CA SER A 121 -7.16 23.00 -2.54
C SER A 121 -6.06 24.03 -2.33
N ARG A 122 -4.82 23.58 -2.12
CA ARG A 122 -3.67 24.48 -2.10
C ARG A 122 -3.55 25.08 -3.51
N PRO A 123 -3.35 26.40 -3.66
CA PRO A 123 -2.99 26.94 -4.96
C PRO A 123 -1.71 26.22 -5.41
N ASN A 124 -1.72 25.67 -6.63
CA ASN A 124 -0.54 25.07 -7.22
C ASN A 124 0.60 26.08 -7.13
N ALA A 125 1.67 25.74 -6.41
CA ALA A 125 2.89 26.52 -6.33
C ALA A 125 3.69 26.36 -7.63
#